data_AF-A0AAV9R101-F1
#
_entry.id   AF-A0AAV9R101-F1
#
_cell.length_a   1.000
_cell.length_b   1.000
_cell.length_c   1.000
_cell.angle_alpha   90.00
_cell.angle_beta   90.00
_cell.angle_gamma   90.00
#
_symmetry.space_group_name_H-M   'P 1'
#
loop_
_entity.id
_entity.type
_entity.pdbx_description
1 polymer ?
#
loop_
_entity_poly.entity_id
_entity_poly.type
_entity_poly.pdbx_seq_one_letter_code
_entity_poly.pdbx_strand_id
1 'polypeptide(L)'
;MDSLLLKPRDDYQTEESVINLSLMMEVTKPGPLSAPILTRTVQKSHFLRATLPMDCAVRSSCGDTINNGCGRLLEALDRQLFEMEKVTLQHMKGATLLVPEPLNFLLPEPNGLVTVVFPRGVPDKELEARRRVYLVQGIYSYHHYMQDRLDDNGWGCAYRSLQTICSWFQQQGYVERCVPSHKEIQQALVNVGDKQSSFVGSRQWIGSIEVQAVLDHLLGVTSKIMFVSQGSELASKGRELAHHFLSEGTPVMIGGGVLAHTILGVAWSETTGEIRYLILDPHYTGAEDLQVITEKGWCGWKGPDFWDQTAYYNLCLPQRLRVI
;
A
#
# COMPACT_ATOMS: atom_id res chain seq x y z
N MET A 1 26.13 -17.04 11.91
CA MET A 1 25.89 -16.60 13.28
C MET A 1 24.39 -16.62 13.50
N ASP A 2 23.97 -17.71 14.15
CA ASP A 2 22.84 -17.88 15.07
C ASP A 2 21.41 -17.49 14.66
N SER A 3 20.68 -18.54 14.25
CA SER A 3 19.40 -18.99 14.79
C SER A 3 18.42 -17.96 15.37
N LEU A 4 17.32 -17.72 14.65
CA LEU A 4 16.01 -17.52 15.25
C LEU A 4 15.07 -18.65 14.78
N LEU A 5 15.32 -19.83 15.36
CA LEU A 5 14.33 -20.88 15.50
C LEU A 5 13.22 -20.36 16.42
N LEU A 6 12.08 -19.97 15.85
CA LEU A 6 10.84 -19.84 16.60
C LEU A 6 10.45 -21.26 17.05
N LYS A 7 10.63 -21.53 18.35
CA LYS A 7 10.08 -22.74 18.99
C LYS A 7 8.55 -22.68 18.93
N PRO A 8 7.87 -23.79 18.61
CA PRO A 8 6.42 -23.85 18.70
C PRO A 8 6.00 -23.80 20.18
N ARG A 9 5.00 -22.97 20.49
CA ARG A 9 4.22 -23.09 21.72
C ARG A 9 3.20 -24.20 21.49
N ASP A 10 3.32 -25.27 22.27
CA ASP A 10 2.24 -26.24 22.45
C ASP A 10 1.06 -25.56 23.13
N ASP A 11 -0.10 -25.53 22.47
CA ASP A 11 -1.38 -25.99 23.05
C ASP A 11 -2.51 -25.95 22.00
N TYR A 12 -3.27 -27.04 21.95
CA TYR A 12 -4.41 -27.39 21.08
C TYR A 12 -4.09 -27.80 19.62
N GLN A 13 -3.54 -29.00 19.45
CA GLN A 13 -3.60 -29.72 18.17
C GLN A 13 -5.04 -30.13 17.87
N THR A 14 -5.69 -29.40 16.95
CA THR A 14 -6.72 -30.00 16.09
C THR A 14 -5.93 -30.76 15.02
N GLU A 15 -6.04 -32.10 14.96
CA GLU A 15 -5.37 -32.88 13.91
C GLU A 15 -5.96 -32.48 12.55
N GLU A 16 -5.24 -31.65 11.80
CA GLU A 16 -5.60 -31.34 10.42
C GLU A 16 -5.29 -32.56 9.53
N SER A 17 -6.33 -33.15 8.94
CA SER A 17 -6.19 -34.27 8.00
C SER A 17 -5.93 -33.75 6.59
N VAL A 18 -4.85 -34.25 5.96
CA VAL A 18 -4.46 -33.89 4.59
C VAL A 18 -4.84 -35.02 3.63
N ILE A 19 -5.63 -34.69 2.61
CA ILE A 19 -5.99 -35.60 1.53
C ILE A 19 -5.20 -35.23 0.28
N ASN A 20 -4.30 -36.11 -0.15
CA ASN A 20 -3.51 -35.92 -1.37
C ASN A 20 -4.28 -36.48 -2.57
N LEU A 21 -4.43 -35.65 -3.61
CA LEU A 21 -5.06 -36.03 -4.87
C LEU A 21 -4.03 -35.97 -6.00
N SER A 22 -4.15 -36.89 -6.96
CA SER A 22 -3.32 -36.90 -8.16
C SER A 22 -4.12 -36.38 -9.35
N LEU A 23 -3.67 -35.28 -9.95
CA LEU A 23 -4.26 -34.77 -11.17
C LEU A 23 -3.85 -35.67 -12.35
N MET A 24 -4.85 -36.23 -13.04
CA MET A 24 -4.66 -37.10 -14.21
C MET A 24 -5.46 -36.54 -15.39
N MET A 25 -4.95 -36.76 -16.60
CA MET A 25 -5.72 -36.51 -17.83
C MET A 25 -6.20 -37.83 -18.42
N GLU A 26 -7.44 -37.83 -18.91
CA GLU A 26 -8.00 -38.95 -19.64
C GLU A 26 -7.27 -39.15 -20.98
N VAL A 27 -6.81 -40.38 -21.25
CA VAL A 27 -6.02 -40.73 -22.44
C VAL A 27 -6.91 -41.09 -23.65
N THR A 28 -8.22 -41.26 -23.42
CA THR A 28 -9.19 -41.65 -24.44
C THR A 28 -9.80 -40.44 -25.14
N LYS A 29 -9.45 -40.22 -26.41
CA LYS A 29 -10.22 -39.31 -27.29
C LYS A 29 -11.36 -40.08 -27.95
N PRO A 30 -12.63 -39.65 -27.87
CA PRO A 30 -13.70 -40.26 -28.65
C PRO A 30 -13.63 -39.76 -30.10
N GLY A 31 -13.13 -40.61 -31.01
CA GLY A 31 -13.23 -40.35 -32.46
C GLY A 31 -12.23 -41.16 -33.31
N PRO A 32 -12.58 -41.48 -34.58
CA PRO A 32 -11.65 -42.14 -35.49
C PRO A 32 -10.44 -41.23 -35.75
N LEU A 33 -9.26 -41.72 -35.38
CA LEU A 33 -7.99 -41.02 -35.61
C LEU A 33 -7.76 -40.94 -37.12
N SER A 34 -7.83 -39.75 -37.70
CA SER A 34 -7.37 -39.52 -39.07
C SER A 34 -5.86 -39.77 -39.15
N ALA A 35 -5.39 -40.38 -40.23
CA ALA A 35 -3.96 -40.62 -40.43
C ALA A 35 -3.18 -39.28 -40.38
N PRO A 36 -2.02 -39.22 -39.70
CA PRO A 36 -1.25 -37.99 -39.59
C PRO A 36 -0.77 -37.53 -40.97
N ILE A 37 -1.02 -36.26 -41.30
CA ILE A 37 -0.46 -35.60 -42.48
C ILE A 37 0.88 -35.00 -42.07
N LEU A 38 1.96 -35.49 -42.68
CA LEU A 38 3.30 -34.95 -42.50
C LEU A 38 3.57 -33.87 -43.56
N THR A 39 3.58 -32.60 -43.15
CA THR A 39 3.99 -31.46 -43.98
C THR A 39 5.39 -31.00 -43.56
N ARG A 40 6.32 -30.94 -44.52
CA ARG A 40 7.68 -30.44 -44.29
C ARG A 40 7.74 -28.94 -44.61
N THR A 41 7.69 -28.12 -43.58
CA THR A 41 7.90 -26.67 -43.69
C THR A 41 9.35 -26.34 -43.34
N VAL A 42 10.12 -25.76 -44.27
CA VAL A 42 11.50 -25.32 -44.00
C VAL A 42 11.44 -23.87 -43.50
N GLN A 43 11.18 -23.70 -42.20
CA GLN A 43 11.37 -22.45 -41.48
C GLN A 43 12.35 -22.67 -40.33
N LYS A 44 13.22 -21.71 -40.07
CA LYS A 44 14.02 -21.69 -38.82
C LYS A 44 13.08 -21.34 -37.68
N SER A 45 12.52 -22.34 -37.00
CA SER A 45 11.71 -22.15 -35.79
C SER A 45 12.48 -22.57 -34.55
N HIS A 46 12.33 -21.80 -33.48
CA HIS A 46 12.78 -22.18 -32.15
C HIS A 46 11.58 -22.77 -31.40
N PHE A 47 11.72 -23.96 -30.85
CA PHE A 47 10.69 -24.61 -30.02
C PHE A 47 11.11 -24.54 -28.56
N LEU A 48 10.19 -24.13 -27.69
CA LEU A 48 10.36 -24.15 -26.24
C LEU A 48 9.41 -25.21 -25.66
N ARG A 49 9.92 -26.03 -24.76
CA ARG A 49 9.15 -27.03 -24.02
C ARG A 49 9.40 -26.82 -22.54
N ALA A 50 8.33 -26.72 -21.76
CA ALA A 50 8.37 -26.61 -20.32
C ALA A 50 7.36 -27.57 -19.69
N THR A 51 7.68 -28.06 -18.49
CA THR A 51 6.77 -28.85 -17.66
C THR A 51 6.31 -27.94 -16.52
N LEU A 52 5.01 -27.69 -16.43
CA LEU A 52 4.42 -26.85 -15.38
C LEU A 52 4.02 -27.73 -14.18
N PRO A 53 4.61 -27.52 -12.99
CA PRO A 53 4.22 -28.26 -11.79
C PRO A 53 2.89 -27.72 -11.24
N MET A 54 1.85 -28.56 -11.19
CA MET A 54 0.56 -28.20 -10.57
C MET A 54 0.55 -28.66 -9.11
N ASP A 55 0.25 -27.74 -8.20
CA ASP A 55 0.13 -27.99 -6.76
C ASP A 55 -0.86 -26.97 -6.18
N CYS A 56 -2.08 -27.41 -5.92
CA CYS A 56 -3.16 -26.60 -5.36
C CYS A 56 -3.59 -27.17 -4.02
N ALA A 57 -3.86 -26.28 -3.07
CA ALA A 57 -4.42 -26.66 -1.79
C ALA A 57 -5.66 -25.83 -1.47
N VAL A 58 -6.70 -26.49 -0.95
CA VAL A 58 -7.95 -25.86 -0.54
C VAL A 58 -8.37 -26.40 0.80
N ARG A 59 -8.88 -25.52 1.66
CA ARG A 59 -9.42 -25.90 2.97
C ARG A 59 -10.88 -26.33 2.83
N SER A 60 -11.23 -27.43 3.49
CA SER A 60 -12.59 -27.96 3.54
C SER A 60 -12.99 -28.18 4.99
N SER A 61 -14.27 -27.96 5.28
CA SER A 61 -14.88 -28.25 6.59
C SER A 61 -15.58 -29.60 6.58
N CYS A 62 -15.85 -30.18 7.76
CA CYS A 62 -16.57 -31.46 7.88
C CYS A 62 -18.02 -31.42 7.38
N GLY A 63 -18.58 -30.22 7.16
CA GLY A 63 -19.90 -30.02 6.58
C GLY A 63 -19.92 -29.86 5.06
N ASP A 64 -18.76 -29.82 4.39
CA ASP A 64 -18.69 -29.62 2.95
C ASP A 64 -19.07 -30.90 2.18
N THR A 65 -19.88 -30.75 1.14
CA THR A 65 -20.16 -31.86 0.21
C THR A 65 -18.96 -32.09 -0.72
N ILE A 66 -18.80 -33.32 -1.21
CA ILE A 66 -17.76 -33.66 -2.20
C ILE A 66 -17.83 -32.73 -3.41
N ASN A 67 -19.03 -32.40 -3.88
CA ASN A 67 -19.22 -31.50 -5.03
C ASN A 67 -18.66 -30.09 -4.75
N ASN A 68 -18.88 -29.55 -3.55
CA ASN A 68 -18.34 -28.24 -3.16
C ASN A 68 -16.82 -28.29 -3.06
N GLY A 69 -16.26 -29.36 -2.48
CA GLY A 69 -14.81 -29.57 -2.41
C GLY A 69 -14.18 -29.65 -3.80
N CYS A 70 -14.77 -30.43 -4.71
CA CYS A 70 -14.33 -30.53 -6.10
C CYS A 70 -14.45 -29.20 -6.86
N GLY A 71 -15.53 -28.43 -6.64
CA GLY A 71 -15.69 -27.10 -7.22
C GLY A 71 -14.56 -26.14 -6.82
N ARG A 72 -14.26 -26.06 -5.51
CA ARG A 72 -13.14 -25.26 -5.00
C ARG A 72 -11.79 -25.73 -5.54
N LEU A 73 -11.57 -27.05 -5.66
CA LEU A 73 -10.36 -27.61 -6.26
C LEU A 73 -10.18 -27.16 -7.72
N LEU A 74 -11.26 -27.20 -8.51
CA LEU A 74 -11.22 -26.75 -9.91
C LEU A 74 -10.96 -25.26 -10.02
N GLU A 75 -11.60 -24.44 -9.18
CA GLU A 75 -11.33 -23.00 -9.12
C GLU A 75 -9.88 -22.69 -8.72
N ALA A 76 -9.31 -23.45 -7.77
CA ALA A 76 -7.92 -23.32 -7.37
C ALA A 76 -6.96 -23.70 -8.51
N LEU A 77 -7.24 -24.79 -9.24
CA LEU A 77 -6.46 -25.22 -10.40
C LEU A 77 -6.50 -24.18 -11.52
N ASP A 78 -7.67 -23.63 -11.83
CA ASP A 78 -7.83 -22.58 -12.84
C ASP A 78 -7.07 -21.30 -12.45
N ARG A 79 -7.22 -20.88 -11.18
CA ARG A 79 -6.47 -19.74 -10.63
C ARG A 79 -4.96 -19.95 -10.71
N GLN A 80 -4.48 -21.14 -10.37
CA GLN A 80 -3.07 -21.48 -10.44
C GLN A 80 -2.54 -21.38 -11.87
N LEU A 81 -3.26 -21.93 -12.85
CA LEU A 81 -2.88 -21.84 -14.26
C LEU A 81 -2.80 -20.39 -14.74
N PHE A 82 -3.78 -19.58 -14.36
CA PHE A 82 -3.81 -18.15 -14.69
C PHE A 82 -2.61 -17.40 -14.11
N GLU A 83 -2.28 -17.63 -12.83
CA GLU A 83 -1.11 -17.00 -12.21
C GLU A 83 0.21 -17.53 -12.79
N MET A 84 0.30 -18.81 -13.18
CA MET A 84 1.46 -19.37 -13.88
C MET A 84 1.70 -18.68 -15.22
N GLU A 85 0.65 -18.45 -16.01
CA GLU A 85 0.75 -17.71 -17.27
C GLU A 85 1.29 -16.30 -17.02
N LYS A 86 0.70 -15.59 -16.06
CA LYS A 86 1.10 -14.23 -15.69
C LYS A 86 2.55 -14.14 -15.22
N VAL A 87 2.97 -15.02 -14.31
CA VAL A 87 4.35 -15.09 -13.82
C VAL A 87 5.33 -15.37 -14.96
N THR A 88 4.97 -16.28 -15.85
CA THR A 88 5.77 -16.60 -17.04
C THR A 88 5.94 -15.37 -17.92
N LEU A 89 4.84 -14.68 -18.26
CA LEU A 89 4.86 -13.48 -19.10
C LEU A 89 5.65 -12.33 -18.45
N GLN A 90 5.55 -12.16 -17.14
CA GLN A 90 6.25 -11.09 -16.41
C GLN A 90 7.76 -11.26 -16.39
N HIS A 91 8.26 -12.50 -16.39
CA HIS A 91 9.69 -12.79 -16.24
C HIS A 91 10.35 -13.29 -17.52
N MET A 92 9.61 -13.39 -18.62
CA MET A 92 10.14 -13.77 -19.93
C MET A 92 11.11 -12.69 -20.44
N LYS A 93 12.36 -13.07 -20.69
CA LYS A 93 13.40 -12.19 -21.25
C LYS A 93 13.83 -12.72 -22.61
N GLY A 94 13.36 -12.07 -23.67
CA GLY A 94 13.59 -12.53 -25.04
C GLY A 94 12.95 -13.90 -25.27
N ALA A 95 13.75 -14.91 -25.62
CA ALA A 95 13.30 -16.29 -25.82
C ALA A 95 13.46 -17.18 -24.58
N THR A 96 13.87 -16.63 -23.43
CA THR A 96 14.09 -17.40 -22.20
C THR A 96 12.80 -17.46 -21.39
N LEU A 97 12.27 -18.66 -21.24
CA LEU A 97 11.09 -18.95 -20.41
C LEU A 97 11.54 -19.51 -19.06
N LEU A 98 11.09 -18.88 -17.97
CA LEU A 98 11.27 -19.40 -16.61
C LEU A 98 10.04 -20.23 -16.23
N VAL A 99 10.27 -21.41 -15.65
CA VAL A 99 9.18 -22.29 -15.24
C VAL A 99 8.56 -21.73 -13.96
N PRO A 100 7.25 -21.43 -13.93
CA PRO A 100 6.58 -21.02 -12.70
C PRO A 100 6.45 -22.20 -11.73
N GLU A 101 6.59 -21.93 -10.44
CA GLU A 101 6.62 -22.89 -9.35
C GLU A 101 5.67 -22.43 -8.24
N PRO A 102 4.63 -23.21 -7.92
CA PRO A 102 3.70 -22.89 -6.86
C PRO A 102 4.25 -23.26 -5.49
N LEU A 103 3.94 -22.44 -4.49
CA LEU A 103 4.25 -22.67 -3.09
C LEU A 103 3.02 -22.34 -2.25
N ASN A 104 2.73 -23.22 -1.28
CA ASN A 104 1.59 -23.09 -0.37
C ASN A 104 2.02 -22.45 0.94
N PHE A 105 1.35 -21.39 1.36
CA PHE A 105 1.60 -20.66 2.60
C PHE A 105 0.36 -20.69 3.49
N LEU A 106 0.54 -20.99 4.77
CA LEU A 106 -0.49 -20.83 5.78
C LEU A 106 -0.36 -19.44 6.41
N LEU A 107 -1.26 -18.54 6.04
CA LEU A 107 -1.34 -17.19 6.61
C LEU A 107 -2.26 -17.19 7.84
N PRO A 108 -2.11 -16.22 8.76
CA PRO A 108 -3.07 -16.00 9.82
C PRO A 108 -4.48 -15.77 9.26
N GLU A 109 -5.49 -16.14 10.04
CA GLU A 109 -6.89 -15.85 9.71
C GLU A 109 -7.10 -14.33 9.51
N PRO A 110 -7.97 -13.91 8.57
CA PRO A 110 -8.94 -14.72 7.82
C PRO A 110 -8.42 -15.32 6.51
N ASN A 111 -7.14 -15.13 6.17
CA ASN A 111 -6.63 -15.46 4.83
C ASN A 111 -6.33 -16.96 4.66
N GLY A 112 -5.91 -17.64 5.73
CA GLY A 112 -5.70 -19.08 5.73
C GLY A 112 -4.68 -19.56 4.68
N LEU A 113 -4.96 -20.69 4.04
CA LEU A 113 -4.05 -21.33 3.08
C LEU A 113 -4.10 -20.61 1.73
N VAL A 114 -2.95 -20.14 1.25
CA VAL A 114 -2.78 -19.41 -0.01
C VAL A 114 -1.68 -20.04 -0.85
N THR A 115 -1.96 -20.26 -2.14
CA THR A 115 -0.96 -20.69 -3.13
C THR A 115 -0.42 -19.48 -3.87
N VAL A 116 0.90 -19.30 -3.88
CA VAL A 116 1.61 -18.24 -4.62
C VAL A 116 2.53 -18.88 -5.65
N VAL A 117 2.60 -18.30 -6.85
CA VAL A 117 3.41 -18.82 -7.95
C VAL A 117 4.65 -17.93 -8.15
N PHE A 118 5.84 -18.53 -8.21
CA PHE A 118 7.12 -17.85 -8.41
C PHE A 118 7.87 -18.39 -9.63
N PRO A 119 8.64 -17.59 -10.37
CA PRO A 119 9.54 -18.11 -11.39
C PRO A 119 10.71 -18.89 -10.74
N ARG A 120 10.84 -20.17 -11.12
CA ARG A 120 11.91 -21.05 -10.62
C ARG A 120 13.29 -20.47 -10.91
N GLY A 121 14.16 -20.52 -9.89
CA GLY A 121 15.57 -20.12 -10.00
C GLY A 121 15.82 -18.62 -9.87
N VAL A 122 14.78 -17.82 -9.66
CA VAL A 122 14.91 -16.41 -9.30
C VAL A 122 15.09 -16.32 -7.77
N PRO A 123 16.14 -15.65 -7.26
CA PRO A 123 16.33 -15.50 -5.81
C PRO A 123 15.17 -14.74 -5.15
N ASP A 124 14.87 -15.03 -3.89
CA ASP A 124 13.81 -14.36 -3.11
C ASP A 124 13.87 -12.82 -3.19
N LYS A 125 15.08 -12.25 -3.22
CA LYS A 125 15.31 -10.80 -3.37
C LYS A 125 14.79 -10.21 -4.69
N GLU A 126 14.72 -11.02 -5.73
CA GLU A 126 14.19 -10.67 -7.05
C GLU A 126 12.72 -11.08 -7.20
N LEU A 127 12.26 -12.04 -6.38
CA LEU A 127 10.88 -12.54 -6.28
C LEU A 127 9.96 -11.73 -5.38
N GLU A 128 10.50 -10.83 -4.57
CA GLU A 128 9.69 -9.80 -3.92
C GLU A 128 8.89 -9.12 -5.03
N ALA A 129 7.61 -9.49 -5.17
CA ALA A 129 6.65 -8.77 -5.98
C ALA A 129 6.69 -7.34 -5.44
N ARG A 130 7.48 -6.50 -6.10
CA ARG A 130 8.16 -5.40 -5.42
C ARG A 130 7.11 -4.54 -4.76
N ARG A 131 7.07 -4.53 -3.41
CA ARG A 131 6.45 -3.43 -2.69
C ARG A 131 7.23 -2.20 -3.14
N ARG A 132 6.68 -1.48 -4.12
CA ARG A 132 7.31 -0.30 -4.66
C ARG A 132 7.08 0.80 -3.65
N VAL A 133 8.16 1.50 -3.34
CA VAL A 133 8.15 2.61 -2.40
C VAL A 133 7.98 3.87 -3.22
N TYR A 134 6.87 4.58 -2.98
CA TYR A 134 6.54 5.85 -3.58
C TYR A 134 6.58 6.90 -2.47
N LEU A 135 7.46 7.89 -2.61
CA LEU A 135 7.76 8.86 -1.56
C LEU A 135 7.51 10.28 -2.06
N VAL A 136 7.39 11.21 -1.11
CA VAL A 136 7.59 12.63 -1.34
C VAL A 136 8.89 12.86 -2.11
N GLN A 137 8.84 13.77 -3.07
CA GLN A 137 9.97 14.17 -3.90
C GLN A 137 10.42 15.56 -3.45
N GLY A 138 11.63 15.69 -2.93
CA GLY A 138 12.16 16.97 -2.45
C GLY A 138 12.35 17.01 -0.94
N ILE A 139 12.52 18.21 -0.41
CA ILE A 139 12.90 18.48 0.97
C ILE A 139 11.75 19.22 1.66
N TYR A 140 11.54 18.89 2.93
CA TYR A 140 10.55 19.50 3.81
C TYR A 140 11.14 19.56 5.22
N SER A 141 10.63 20.48 6.03
CA SER A 141 10.92 20.54 7.47
C SER A 141 9.87 19.77 8.25
N TYR A 142 10.28 19.11 9.33
CA TYR A 142 9.37 18.47 10.26
C TYR A 142 8.83 19.48 11.27
N HIS A 143 7.54 19.81 11.12
CA HIS A 143 6.82 20.64 12.09
C HIS A 143 5.99 19.76 13.04
N HIS A 144 6.13 19.98 14.33
CA HIS A 144 5.51 19.19 15.41
C HIS A 144 5.13 20.06 16.62
N TYR A 145 4.51 19.47 17.64
CA TYR A 145 4.04 20.21 18.80
C TYR A 145 5.15 20.91 19.58
N MET A 146 4.76 21.96 20.32
CA MET A 146 5.64 22.71 21.22
C MET A 146 6.72 23.55 20.50
N GLN A 147 6.70 23.59 19.17
CA GLN A 147 7.54 24.49 18.39
C GLN A 147 7.00 25.94 18.41
N ASP A 148 7.85 26.89 18.01
CA ASP A 148 7.51 28.32 17.89
C ASP A 148 7.06 28.99 19.19
N ARG A 149 7.38 28.40 20.35
CA ARG A 149 6.96 28.84 21.69
C ARG A 149 5.44 28.81 21.88
N LEU A 150 4.74 27.91 21.18
CA LEU A 150 3.31 27.69 21.32
C LEU A 150 3.04 26.29 21.85
N ASP A 151 2.29 26.21 22.96
CA ASP A 151 1.73 24.94 23.42
C ASP A 151 0.44 24.64 22.64
N ASP A 152 0.62 23.88 21.56
CA ASP A 152 -0.44 23.41 20.69
C ASP A 152 -0.81 21.93 20.91
N ASN A 153 -0.35 21.36 22.02
CA ASN A 153 -0.59 19.97 22.36
C ASN A 153 -2.11 19.71 22.51
N GLY A 154 -2.60 18.74 21.76
CA GLY A 154 -4.00 18.33 21.74
C GLY A 154 -4.91 19.06 20.74
N TRP A 155 -4.42 20.05 20.00
CA TRP A 155 -5.25 20.76 19.00
C TRP A 155 -4.52 21.20 17.72
N GLY A 156 -3.19 21.22 17.72
CA GLY A 156 -2.37 21.75 16.64
C GLY A 156 -2.04 20.78 15.50
N CYS A 157 -2.44 19.50 15.57
CA CYS A 157 -1.89 18.44 14.71
C CYS A 157 -2.02 18.75 13.21
N ALA A 158 -3.17 19.23 12.78
CA ALA A 158 -3.41 19.62 11.39
C ALA A 158 -2.67 20.90 10.99
N TYR A 159 -2.46 21.83 11.93
CA TYR A 159 -1.63 23.03 11.69
C TYR A 159 -0.18 22.65 11.43
N ARG A 160 0.38 21.74 12.24
CA ARG A 160 1.76 21.26 12.09
C ARG A 160 1.95 20.44 10.81
N SER A 161 0.97 19.62 10.45
CA SER A 161 0.97 18.94 9.14
C SER A 161 0.92 19.93 7.97
N LEU A 162 0.07 20.95 8.05
CA LEU A 162 0.02 22.05 7.07
C LEU A 162 1.35 22.81 7.00
N GLN A 163 1.99 23.11 8.13
CA GLN A 163 3.30 23.76 8.15
C GLN A 163 4.37 22.91 7.45
N THR A 164 4.35 21.59 7.65
CA THR A 164 5.22 20.64 6.91
C THR A 164 4.98 20.74 5.40
N ILE A 165 3.72 20.78 4.96
CA ILE A 165 3.38 20.95 3.54
C ILE A 165 3.87 22.31 3.01
N CYS A 166 3.61 23.41 3.73
CA CYS A 166 4.07 24.75 3.36
C CYS A 166 5.61 24.81 3.23
N SER A 167 6.32 24.15 4.16
CA SER A 167 7.79 24.08 4.13
C SER A 167 8.30 23.37 2.88
N TRP A 168 7.59 22.34 2.41
CA TRP A 168 7.92 21.64 1.16
C TRP A 168 7.82 22.61 -0.03
N PHE A 169 6.69 23.31 -0.18
CA PHE A 169 6.52 24.28 -1.28
C PHE A 169 7.56 25.40 -1.24
N GLN A 170 7.88 25.89 -0.04
CA GLN A 170 8.92 26.89 0.16
C GLN A 170 10.30 26.37 -0.27
N GLN A 171 10.70 25.19 0.22
CA GLN A 171 12.02 24.63 -0.03
C GLN A 171 12.22 24.11 -1.46
N GLN A 172 11.13 23.79 -2.16
CA GLN A 172 11.18 23.47 -3.58
C GLN A 172 11.20 24.73 -4.47
N GLY A 173 11.11 25.92 -3.88
CA GLY A 173 11.15 27.19 -4.61
C GLY A 173 9.86 27.54 -5.36
N TYR A 174 8.73 26.91 -5.02
CA TYR A 174 7.43 27.26 -5.60
C TYR A 174 6.89 28.58 -5.05
N VAL A 175 7.25 28.91 -3.81
CA VAL A 175 6.76 30.08 -3.08
C VAL A 175 7.89 30.67 -2.24
N GLU A 176 7.96 32.00 -2.17
CA GLU A 176 8.91 32.70 -1.28
C GLU A 176 8.36 32.90 0.13
N ARG A 177 7.05 32.68 0.31
CA ARG A 177 6.36 32.89 1.58
C ARG A 177 6.94 31.98 2.67
N CYS A 178 7.19 32.55 3.84
CA CYS A 178 7.52 31.78 5.03
C CYS A 178 6.38 30.84 5.46
N VAL A 179 6.74 29.76 6.15
CA VAL A 179 5.78 28.85 6.78
C VAL A 179 4.87 29.64 7.74
N PRO A 180 3.53 29.56 7.60
CA PRO A 180 2.61 30.37 8.39
C PRO A 180 2.49 29.86 9.83
N SER A 181 2.32 30.79 10.76
CA SER A 181 1.95 30.52 12.15
C SER A 181 0.49 30.08 12.29
N HIS A 182 0.11 29.47 13.43
CA HIS A 182 -1.28 29.10 13.71
C HIS A 182 -2.24 30.28 13.57
N LYS A 183 -1.82 31.46 14.02
CA LYS A 183 -2.65 32.68 13.93
C LYS A 183 -2.86 33.12 12.48
N GLU A 184 -1.84 33.01 11.63
CA GLU A 184 -1.97 33.31 10.19
C GLU A 184 -2.85 32.29 9.47
N ILE A 185 -2.74 31.00 9.83
CA ILE A 185 -3.60 29.93 9.33
C ILE A 185 -5.07 30.21 9.72
N GLN A 186 -5.33 30.55 10.98
CA GLN A 186 -6.66 30.92 11.46
C GLN A 186 -7.19 32.17 10.75
N GLN A 187 -6.33 33.18 10.57
CA GLN A 187 -6.70 34.40 9.86
C GLN A 187 -7.04 34.12 8.39
N ALA A 188 -6.31 33.22 7.72
CA ALA A 188 -6.61 32.78 6.37
C ALA A 188 -8.02 32.18 6.26
N LEU A 189 -8.41 31.32 7.22
CA LEU A 189 -9.75 30.72 7.26
C LEU A 189 -10.86 31.76 7.49
N VAL A 190 -10.58 32.80 8.28
CA VAL A 190 -11.52 33.92 8.42
C VAL A 190 -11.60 34.75 7.13
N ASN A 191 -10.47 34.99 6.46
CA ASN A 191 -10.42 35.79 5.24
C ASN A 191 -11.20 35.14 4.08
N VAL A 192 -11.19 33.81 3.98
CA VAL A 192 -11.96 33.06 2.97
C VAL A 192 -13.43 32.85 3.37
N GLY A 193 -13.85 33.34 4.53
CA GLY A 193 -15.22 33.26 5.02
C GLY A 193 -15.63 31.89 5.61
N ASP A 194 -14.68 30.99 5.83
CA ASP A 194 -14.95 29.65 6.39
C ASP A 194 -15.19 29.69 7.91
N LYS A 195 -14.51 30.59 8.62
CA LYS A 195 -14.61 30.73 10.09
C LYS A 195 -14.96 32.17 10.48
N GLN A 196 -15.56 32.32 11.67
CA GLN A 196 -15.82 33.63 12.28
C GLN A 196 -14.55 34.26 12.85
N SER A 197 -14.53 35.58 13.02
CA SER A 197 -13.37 36.33 13.56
C SER A 197 -12.90 35.86 14.94
N SER A 198 -13.80 35.31 15.76
CA SER A 198 -13.50 34.71 17.06
C SER A 198 -12.62 33.45 16.98
N PHE A 199 -12.47 32.85 15.78
CA PHE A 199 -11.61 31.70 15.54
C PHE A 199 -10.12 32.05 15.67
N VAL A 200 -9.74 33.29 15.37
CA VAL A 200 -8.34 33.75 15.43
C VAL A 200 -7.91 33.87 16.88
N GLY A 201 -6.81 33.20 17.23
CA GLY A 201 -6.31 33.07 18.60
C GLY A 201 -7.00 31.96 19.40
N SER A 202 -7.95 31.23 18.81
CA SER A 202 -8.56 30.06 19.45
C SER A 202 -7.60 28.87 19.47
N ARG A 203 -7.98 27.82 20.22
CA ARG A 203 -7.31 26.51 20.24
C ARG A 203 -8.13 25.44 19.50
N GLN A 204 -8.90 25.85 18.50
CA GLN A 204 -9.74 24.93 17.75
C GLN A 204 -8.93 24.20 16.68
N TRP A 205 -9.11 22.89 16.64
CA TRP A 205 -8.72 22.00 15.54
C TRP A 205 -9.27 22.44 14.17
N ILE A 206 -8.57 22.03 13.12
CA ILE A 206 -8.95 22.15 11.70
C ILE A 206 -8.81 20.78 11.02
N GLY A 207 -9.51 20.57 9.90
CA GLY A 207 -9.46 19.35 9.13
C GLY A 207 -8.82 19.52 7.75
N SER A 208 -8.88 18.48 6.94
CA SER A 208 -8.30 18.44 5.59
C SER A 208 -8.89 19.49 4.64
N ILE A 209 -10.17 19.86 4.83
CA ILE A 209 -10.86 20.87 4.01
C ILE A 209 -10.31 22.26 4.33
N GLU A 210 -10.18 22.61 5.62
CA GLU A 210 -9.56 23.86 6.03
C GLU A 210 -8.08 23.93 5.60
N VAL A 211 -7.34 22.83 5.69
CA VAL A 211 -5.97 22.74 5.19
C VAL A 211 -5.90 23.05 3.69
N GLN A 212 -6.81 22.50 2.87
CA GLN A 212 -6.91 22.83 1.44
C GLN A 212 -7.22 24.32 1.23
N ALA A 213 -8.19 24.88 1.94
CA ALA A 213 -8.57 26.29 1.80
C ALA A 213 -7.41 27.23 2.12
N VAL A 214 -6.60 26.91 3.14
CA VAL A 214 -5.44 27.71 3.53
C VAL A 214 -4.30 27.58 2.52
N LEU A 215 -4.04 26.39 1.96
CA LEU A 215 -3.05 26.20 0.90
C LEU A 215 -3.40 27.02 -0.35
N ASP A 216 -4.67 27.01 -0.75
CA ASP A 216 -5.14 27.79 -1.88
C ASP A 216 -5.02 29.29 -1.61
N HIS A 217 -5.51 29.77 -0.47
CA HIS A 217 -5.49 31.19 -0.13
C HIS A 217 -4.08 31.78 0.06
N LEU A 218 -3.20 31.06 0.76
CA LEU A 218 -1.88 31.60 1.13
C LEU A 218 -0.80 31.35 0.09
N LEU A 219 -0.90 30.24 -0.65
CA LEU A 219 0.14 29.78 -1.58
C LEU A 219 -0.34 29.68 -3.03
N GLY A 220 -1.65 29.82 -3.31
CA GLY A 220 -2.22 29.55 -4.63
C GLY A 220 -2.15 28.07 -5.02
N VAL A 221 -2.03 27.18 -4.04
CA VAL A 221 -1.88 25.74 -4.25
C VAL A 221 -3.24 25.08 -4.21
N THR A 222 -3.63 24.50 -5.36
CA THR A 222 -4.82 23.64 -5.41
C THR A 222 -4.53 22.26 -4.83
N SER A 223 -5.52 21.67 -4.15
CA SER A 223 -5.40 20.32 -3.58
C SER A 223 -6.58 19.46 -3.99
N LYS A 224 -6.38 18.14 -4.05
CA LYS A 224 -7.47 17.15 -4.15
C LYS A 224 -7.82 16.63 -2.77
N ILE A 225 -9.11 16.53 -2.46
CA ILE A 225 -9.57 15.81 -1.26
C ILE A 225 -9.94 14.38 -1.64
N MET A 226 -9.37 13.42 -0.93
CA MET A 226 -9.74 12.01 -1.02
C MET A 226 -10.50 11.63 0.25
N PHE A 227 -11.77 11.28 0.07
CA PHE A 227 -12.66 10.85 1.14
C PHE A 227 -12.58 9.33 1.31
N VAL A 228 -12.46 8.88 2.55
CA VAL A 228 -12.47 7.47 2.93
C VAL A 228 -13.45 7.30 4.08
N SER A 229 -14.45 6.45 3.89
CA SER A 229 -15.56 6.33 4.84
C SER A 229 -15.16 5.59 6.13
N GLN A 230 -14.20 4.67 6.03
CA GLN A 230 -13.71 3.84 7.14
C GLN A 230 -12.21 3.60 7.01
N GLY A 231 -11.46 3.59 8.12
CA GLY A 231 -10.01 3.36 8.09
C GLY A 231 -9.61 2.01 7.49
N SER A 232 -10.47 1.00 7.59
CA SER A 232 -10.29 -0.30 6.92
C SER A 232 -10.23 -0.21 5.40
N GLU A 233 -10.82 0.83 4.81
CA GLU A 233 -10.80 1.08 3.37
C GLU A 233 -9.55 1.82 2.90
N LEU A 234 -8.72 2.37 3.80
CA LEU A 234 -7.50 3.10 3.42
C LEU A 234 -6.56 2.23 2.58
N ALA A 235 -6.48 0.93 2.88
CA ALA A 235 -5.63 0.02 2.12
C ALA A 235 -6.01 -0.09 0.64
N SER A 236 -7.29 0.12 0.31
CA SER A 236 -7.76 0.14 -1.07
C SER A 236 -7.28 1.37 -1.87
N LYS A 237 -6.80 2.42 -1.19
CA LYS A 237 -6.31 3.67 -1.80
C LYS A 237 -4.83 3.67 -2.17
N GLY A 238 -4.18 2.51 -2.06
CA GLY A 238 -2.76 2.37 -2.35
C GLY A 238 -2.36 2.82 -3.75
N ARG A 239 -3.20 2.53 -4.75
CA ARG A 239 -2.96 2.94 -6.14
C ARG A 239 -3.00 4.47 -6.29
N GLU A 240 -4.01 5.12 -5.74
CA GLU A 240 -4.16 6.57 -5.82
C GLU A 240 -3.04 7.31 -5.07
N LEU A 241 -2.65 6.82 -3.90
CA LEU A 241 -1.52 7.37 -3.14
C LEU A 241 -0.19 7.16 -3.87
N ALA A 242 0.06 5.97 -4.40
CA ALA A 242 1.25 5.69 -5.21
C ALA A 242 1.32 6.62 -6.43
N HIS A 243 0.20 6.81 -7.13
CA HIS A 243 0.11 7.73 -8.26
C HIS A 243 0.39 9.18 -7.83
N HIS A 244 -0.17 9.65 -6.71
CA HIS A 244 0.08 10.98 -6.17
C HIS A 244 1.57 11.23 -5.91
N PHE A 245 2.24 10.32 -5.19
CA PHE A 245 3.67 10.47 -4.91
C PHE A 245 4.55 10.35 -6.17
N LEU A 246 4.09 9.64 -7.20
CA LEU A 246 4.78 9.54 -8.48
C LEU A 246 4.63 10.82 -9.32
N SER A 247 3.42 11.37 -9.41
CA SER A 247 3.08 12.51 -10.27
C SER A 247 3.32 13.87 -9.62
N GLU A 248 2.85 14.04 -8.39
CA GLU A 248 2.93 15.30 -7.64
C GLU A 248 4.09 15.30 -6.65
N GLY A 249 4.29 14.18 -5.93
CA GLY A 249 5.37 14.00 -4.97
C GLY A 249 5.29 14.92 -3.75
N THR A 250 4.12 15.49 -3.44
CA THR A 250 3.92 16.39 -2.29
C THR A 250 3.53 15.61 -1.03
N PRO A 251 3.86 16.10 0.18
CA PRO A 251 3.37 15.51 1.44
C PRO A 251 1.84 15.57 1.51
N VAL A 252 1.22 14.53 2.07
CA VAL A 252 -0.24 14.41 2.17
C VAL A 252 -0.66 14.53 3.62
N MET A 253 -1.55 15.46 3.94
CA MET A 253 -2.17 15.50 5.27
C MET A 253 -3.36 14.55 5.30
N ILE A 254 -3.47 13.73 6.34
CA ILE A 254 -4.62 12.88 6.61
C ILE A 254 -5.24 13.29 7.95
N GLY A 255 -6.55 13.50 7.97
CA GLY A 255 -7.33 13.80 9.16
C GLY A 255 -8.41 12.76 9.40
N GLY A 256 -8.51 12.26 10.63
CA GLY A 256 -9.56 11.32 11.07
C GLY A 256 -10.02 11.70 12.48
N GLY A 257 -11.26 12.19 12.59
CA GLY A 257 -11.70 12.86 13.82
C GLY A 257 -10.72 13.96 14.23
N VAL A 258 -10.36 14.02 15.52
CA VAL A 258 -9.50 15.06 16.11
C VAL A 258 -8.00 14.89 15.86
N LEU A 259 -7.61 13.84 15.14
CA LEU A 259 -6.20 13.51 14.91
C LEU A 259 -5.83 13.76 13.45
N ALA A 260 -4.61 14.24 13.26
CA ALA A 260 -4.02 14.46 11.95
C ALA A 260 -2.59 13.92 11.91
N HIS A 261 -2.21 13.37 10.76
CA HIS A 261 -0.86 12.91 10.47
C HIS A 261 -0.42 13.40 9.09
N THR A 262 0.88 13.32 8.81
CA THR A 262 1.42 13.57 7.47
C THR A 262 1.91 12.27 6.86
N ILE A 263 1.38 11.88 5.71
CA ILE A 263 1.86 10.74 4.92
C ILE A 263 2.94 11.25 3.97
N LEU A 264 4.14 10.70 4.11
CA LEU A 264 5.31 11.01 3.30
C LEU A 264 5.54 9.99 2.17
N GLY A 265 4.77 8.91 2.16
CA GLY A 265 4.87 7.90 1.13
C GLY A 265 4.13 6.62 1.45
N VAL A 266 4.07 5.74 0.46
CA VAL A 266 3.49 4.41 0.56
C VAL A 266 4.43 3.36 0.00
N ALA A 267 4.54 2.23 0.69
CA ALA A 267 5.11 1.01 0.16
C ALA A 267 3.94 0.12 -0.24
N TRP A 268 3.69 -0.02 -1.54
CA TRP A 268 2.49 -0.68 -2.04
C TRP A 268 2.84 -1.77 -3.05
N SER A 269 2.18 -2.93 -2.90
CA SER A 269 2.25 -4.05 -3.83
C SER A 269 0.99 -4.09 -4.68
N GLU A 270 1.13 -3.89 -5.98
CA GLU A 270 0.00 -3.96 -6.91
C GLU A 270 -0.56 -5.38 -7.04
N THR A 271 0.26 -6.40 -6.80
CA THR A 271 -0.14 -7.81 -6.89
C THR A 271 -0.84 -8.31 -5.62
N THR A 272 -0.34 -7.97 -4.44
CA THR A 272 -0.87 -8.49 -3.16
C THR A 272 -1.84 -7.53 -2.49
N GLY A 273 -1.89 -6.26 -2.91
CA GLY A 273 -2.66 -5.20 -2.26
C GLY A 273 -2.07 -4.73 -0.93
N GLU A 274 -1.01 -5.38 -0.44
CA GLU A 274 -0.36 -5.01 0.81
C GLU A 274 0.20 -3.59 0.75
N ILE A 275 0.03 -2.86 1.84
CA ILE A 275 0.42 -1.46 1.93
C ILE A 275 1.01 -1.14 3.29
N ARG A 276 2.01 -0.26 3.28
CA ARG A 276 2.50 0.46 4.46
C ARG A 276 2.57 1.95 4.16
N TYR A 277 2.41 2.76 5.19
CA TYR A 277 2.41 4.22 5.11
C TYR A 277 3.63 4.76 5.84
N LEU A 278 4.41 5.63 5.19
CA LEU A 278 5.47 6.36 5.87
C LEU A 278 4.82 7.57 6.54
N ILE A 279 4.71 7.53 7.87
CA ILE A 279 4.03 8.56 8.65
C ILE A 279 5.06 9.48 9.30
N LEU A 280 4.78 10.78 9.24
CA LEU A 280 5.39 11.81 10.05
C LEU A 280 4.33 12.35 11.01
N ASP A 281 4.52 12.07 12.28
CA ASP A 281 3.55 12.30 13.34
C ASP A 281 3.75 13.70 13.96
N PRO A 282 2.80 14.63 13.79
CA PRO A 282 2.93 15.99 14.33
C PRO A 282 2.81 16.07 15.85
N HIS A 283 2.42 14.99 16.54
CA HIS A 283 2.17 14.98 17.98
C HIS A 283 3.45 14.85 18.83
N TYR A 284 4.63 14.74 18.20
CA TYR A 284 5.89 14.75 18.92
C TYR A 284 6.06 16.07 19.68
N THR A 285 6.50 15.99 20.94
CA THR A 285 6.64 17.14 21.86
C THR A 285 8.07 17.32 22.38
N GLY A 286 8.99 16.46 21.93
CA GLY A 286 10.37 16.43 22.41
C GLY A 286 11.27 17.46 21.73
N ALA A 287 12.55 17.43 22.07
CA ALA A 287 13.59 18.21 21.40
C ALA A 287 13.86 17.68 19.98
N GLU A 288 14.63 18.41 19.16
CA GLU A 288 14.98 18.02 17.79
C GLU A 288 16.02 16.88 17.73
N ASP A 289 15.67 15.73 18.32
CA ASP A 289 16.49 14.53 18.44
C ASP A 289 16.05 13.48 17.41
N LEU A 290 16.84 13.36 16.34
CA LEU A 290 16.57 12.44 15.23
C LEU A 290 16.52 10.97 15.67
N GLN A 291 17.32 10.58 16.67
CA GLN A 291 17.33 9.20 17.15
C GLN A 291 16.01 8.90 17.85
N VAL A 292 15.53 9.80 18.70
CA VAL A 292 14.23 9.66 19.37
C VAL A 292 13.08 9.67 18.36
N ILE A 293 13.10 10.59 17.38
CA ILE A 293 12.07 10.71 16.35
C ILE A 293 11.94 9.41 15.54
N THR A 294 13.07 8.79 15.18
CA THR A 294 13.08 7.59 14.33
C THR A 294 12.86 6.30 15.12
N GLU A 295 13.57 6.09 16.24
CA GLU A 295 13.48 4.85 17.03
C GLU A 295 12.13 4.70 17.74
N LYS A 296 11.53 5.81 18.21
CA LYS A 296 10.18 5.77 18.79
C LYS A 296 9.07 5.82 17.76
N GLY A 297 9.41 5.92 16.47
CA GLY A 297 8.47 5.80 15.36
C GLY A 297 7.55 7.01 15.18
N TRP A 298 8.00 8.22 15.53
CA TRP A 298 7.34 9.49 15.19
C TRP A 298 7.50 9.81 13.69
N CYS A 299 8.62 9.39 13.10
CA CYS A 299 8.77 9.27 11.66
C CYS A 299 9.07 7.80 11.32
N GLY A 300 8.14 7.09 10.66
CA GLY A 300 8.36 5.68 10.36
C GLY A 300 7.25 4.99 9.58
N TRP A 301 7.54 3.78 9.11
CA TRP A 301 6.60 2.94 8.39
C TRP A 301 5.57 2.32 9.33
N LYS A 302 4.29 2.48 9.00
CA LYS A 302 3.14 1.95 9.74
C LYS A 302 2.31 1.04 8.83
N GLY A 303 1.75 -0.02 9.42
CA GLY A 303 0.83 -0.93 8.73
C GLY A 303 -0.60 -0.37 8.67
N PRO A 304 -1.53 -1.09 8.02
CA PRO A 304 -2.95 -0.69 7.94
C PRO A 304 -3.62 -0.57 9.32
N ASP A 305 -3.19 -1.38 10.30
CA ASP A 305 -3.73 -1.41 11.66
C ASP A 305 -3.41 -0.13 12.48
N PHE A 306 -2.57 0.75 11.94
CA PHE A 306 -2.32 2.06 12.53
C PHE A 306 -3.55 2.97 12.52
N TRP A 307 -4.43 2.80 11.53
CA TRP A 307 -5.65 3.58 11.40
C TRP A 307 -6.76 2.97 12.25
N ASP A 308 -7.59 3.80 12.89
CA ASP A 308 -8.87 3.35 13.43
C ASP A 308 -9.75 2.83 12.28
N GLN A 309 -10.10 1.55 12.34
CA GLN A 309 -10.77 0.83 11.25
C GLN A 309 -12.21 1.31 10.99
N THR A 310 -12.81 2.02 11.95
CA THR A 310 -14.21 2.47 11.94
C THR A 310 -14.36 3.96 11.70
N ALA A 311 -13.31 4.74 11.92
CA ALA A 311 -13.32 6.19 11.70
C ALA A 311 -13.28 6.54 10.21
N TYR A 312 -13.90 7.66 9.85
CA TYR A 312 -13.74 8.26 8.52
C TYR A 312 -12.42 9.03 8.46
N TYR A 313 -11.84 9.11 7.26
CA TYR A 313 -10.63 9.87 6.98
C TYR A 313 -10.78 10.73 5.73
N ASN A 314 -10.25 11.94 5.81
CA ASN A 314 -10.06 12.80 4.66
C ASN A 314 -8.57 13.02 4.45
N LEU A 315 -8.12 12.91 3.21
CA LEU A 315 -6.74 13.18 2.84
C LEU A 315 -6.72 14.41 1.95
N CYS A 316 -5.89 15.39 2.31
CA CYS A 316 -5.58 16.54 1.47
C CYS A 316 -4.31 16.25 0.68
N LEU A 317 -4.43 16.20 -0.65
CA LEU A 317 -3.36 15.89 -1.61
C LEU A 317 -2.99 17.16 -2.38
N PRO A 318 -2.00 17.96 -1.93
CA PRO A 318 -1.61 19.20 -2.61
C PRO A 318 -1.05 18.93 -4.00
N GLN A 319 -1.47 19.70 -5.00
CA GLN A 319 -0.98 19.55 -6.37
C GLN A 319 0.24 20.46 -6.57
N ARG A 320 1.24 19.96 -7.31
CA ARG A 320 2.44 20.72 -7.66
C ARG A 320 2.06 21.88 -8.57
N LEU A 321 2.58 23.07 -8.30
CA LEU A 321 2.38 24.21 -9.19
C LEU A 321 3.11 23.93 -10.51
N ARG A 322 2.41 24.14 -11.64
CA ARG A 322 3.05 24.08 -12.95
C ARG A 322 3.82 25.38 -13.15
N VAL A 323 5.12 25.34 -12.91
CA VAL A 323 6.02 26.43 -13.29
C VAL A 323 6.20 26.34 -14.81
N ILE A 324 5.79 27.39 -15.52
CA ILE A 324 6.04 27.56 -16.97
C ILE A 324 7.48 28.01 -17.16
#